data_AF-A0A447QV06-F1
#
_entry.id   AF-A0A447QV06-F1
#
_cell.length_a   1.000
_cell.length_b   1.000
_cell.length_c   1.000
_cell.angle_alpha   90.00
_cell.angle_beta   90.00
_cell.angle_gamma   90.00
#
_symmetry.space_group_name_H-M   'P 1'
#
loop_
_entity.id
_entity.type
_entity.pdbx_description
1 polymer ?
#
loop_
_entity_poly.entity_id
_entity_poly.type
_entity_poly.pdbx_seq_one_letter_code
_entity_poly.pdbx_strand_id
1 'polypeptide(L)'
;MSSHRLHSQGVMESHGAYNQHAHIQNCGNLMVIPLIEQLLADSALTPTGSPIFLADYGASQGKNSLLPIGAAVKILRQRFPALPIIVAHNDRWNNDFNTLFQVLEQDENRYIDHTAQISYCAIGRSFFVPVLPAGSVLFGLSAYATLWLSQMPPANWDHIIAYKTSDAIRHLLALQASHDWTMFLNARAEELQPGGKLLVVQAGLDDNAESGFCDIMEHAVKVLDTMQREKYFSVAERERMKIGVYMRLAHEILAPFSTDDSSPALAVEHFSTTVLPDPAWQHYVHHGDALMLAQKQSRFFRATFMPSLLSALDARRDNAQRQQINNIFEEKLIARCAAHPAPIEQRAQTLIVVKPSC
;
A
#
# COMPACT_ATOMS: atom_id res chain seq x y z
N MET A 1 12.18 -26.82 16.17
CA MET A 1 12.02 -25.51 16.84
C MET A 1 12.90 -24.48 16.15
N SER A 2 12.30 -23.64 15.31
CA SER A 2 12.69 -22.26 15.01
C SER A 2 11.60 -21.70 14.10
N SER A 3 10.46 -21.31 14.67
CA SER A 3 9.54 -20.43 13.96
C SER A 3 10.27 -19.09 13.86
N HIS A 4 10.92 -18.83 12.74
CA HIS A 4 11.50 -17.53 12.46
C HIS A 4 10.35 -16.51 12.49
N ARG A 5 10.32 -15.78 13.61
CA ARG A 5 9.32 -14.78 13.94
C ARG A 5 9.32 -13.72 12.84
N LEU A 6 8.14 -13.54 12.24
CA LEU A 6 7.58 -12.33 11.64
C LEU A 6 8.65 -11.29 11.27
N HIS A 7 9.23 -11.44 10.07
CA HIS A 7 9.81 -10.29 9.40
C HIS A 7 8.73 -9.20 9.35
N SER A 8 9.04 -8.00 9.85
CA SER A 8 8.16 -6.81 9.84
C SER A 8 8.00 -6.24 8.42
N GLN A 9 7.78 -7.12 7.45
CA GLN A 9 7.53 -6.79 6.05
C GLN A 9 6.27 -5.93 5.97
N GLY A 10 6.26 -4.91 5.12
CA GLY A 10 5.06 -4.09 4.91
C GLY A 10 4.59 -3.26 6.10
N VAL A 11 5.47 -2.99 7.08
CA VAL A 11 5.28 -1.88 8.04
C VAL A 11 6.13 -0.71 7.58
N MET A 12 5.54 0.48 7.54
CA MET A 12 6.22 1.70 7.05
C MET A 12 7.05 2.35 8.16
N GLU A 13 7.97 3.25 7.79
CA GLU A 13 8.80 3.97 8.77
C GLU A 13 7.92 4.83 9.68
N SER A 14 7.99 4.57 10.99
CA SER A 14 7.09 5.10 12.02
C SER A 14 7.37 6.57 12.36
N HIS A 15 6.61 7.11 13.32
CA HIS A 15 6.78 8.48 13.83
C HIS A 15 6.60 9.56 12.75
N GLY A 16 5.71 9.33 11.78
CA GLY A 16 5.33 10.30 10.74
C GLY A 16 6.23 10.30 9.51
N ALA A 17 7.33 9.55 9.48
CA ALA A 17 8.25 9.54 8.33
C ALA A 17 7.55 9.07 7.04
N TYR A 18 6.71 8.03 7.12
CA TYR A 18 5.90 7.60 5.98
C TYR A 18 4.92 8.68 5.51
N ASN A 19 4.20 9.32 6.44
CA ASN A 19 3.26 10.39 6.11
C ASN A 19 3.93 11.57 5.40
N GLN A 20 5.19 11.86 5.72
CA GLN A 20 5.94 12.95 5.11
C GLN A 20 6.50 12.63 3.72
N HIS A 21 6.68 11.36 3.37
CA HIS A 21 7.49 10.96 2.20
C HIS A 21 6.77 10.04 1.21
N ALA A 22 5.58 9.52 1.54
CA ALA A 22 4.76 8.68 0.67
C ALA A 22 3.97 9.46 -0.38
N HIS A 23 4.59 10.46 -1.03
CA HIS A 23 3.93 11.33 -2.02
C HIS A 23 3.49 10.57 -3.27
N ILE A 24 4.27 9.56 -3.68
CA ILE A 24 3.99 8.72 -4.85
C ILE A 24 2.68 7.94 -4.62
N GLN A 25 2.53 7.30 -3.45
CA GLN A 25 1.27 6.66 -3.06
C GLN A 25 0.13 7.67 -2.95
N ASN A 26 0.40 8.87 -2.41
CA ASN A 26 -0.61 9.92 -2.30
C ASN A 26 -1.15 10.35 -3.66
N CYS A 27 -0.32 10.44 -4.71
CA CYS A 27 -0.78 10.77 -6.06
C CYS A 27 -1.84 9.78 -6.57
N GLY A 28 -1.65 8.47 -6.34
CA GLY A 28 -2.65 7.46 -6.69
C GLY A 28 -3.95 7.61 -5.88
N ASN A 29 -3.84 7.92 -4.58
CA ASN A 29 -5.00 8.14 -3.71
C ASN A 29 -5.83 9.35 -4.13
N LEU A 30 -5.17 10.45 -4.50
CA LEU A 30 -5.84 11.65 -4.97
C LEU A 30 -6.54 11.42 -6.31
N MET A 31 -5.93 10.63 -7.20
CA MET A 31 -6.48 10.33 -8.53
C MET A 31 -7.81 9.59 -8.46
N VAL A 32 -8.04 8.77 -7.44
CA VAL A 32 -9.28 8.00 -7.29
C VAL A 32 -10.40 8.74 -6.57
N ILE A 33 -10.18 9.95 -6.04
CA ILE A 33 -11.22 10.73 -5.34
C ILE A 33 -12.47 10.95 -6.20
N PRO A 34 -12.37 11.38 -7.49
CA PRO A 34 -13.55 11.55 -8.33
C PRO A 34 -14.34 10.25 -8.54
N LEU A 35 -13.65 9.10 -8.59
CA LEU A 35 -14.31 7.79 -8.67
C LEU A 35 -15.05 7.47 -7.38
N ILE A 36 -14.46 7.76 -6.21
CA ILE A 36 -15.13 7.60 -4.90
C ILE A 36 -16.40 8.45 -4.85
N GLU A 37 -16.32 9.72 -5.25
CA GLU A 37 -17.47 10.63 -5.27
C GLU A 37 -18.58 10.11 -6.20
N GLN A 38 -18.24 9.65 -7.39
CA GLN A 38 -19.18 9.06 -8.34
C GLN A 38 -19.85 7.79 -7.77
N LEU A 39 -19.06 6.86 -7.22
CA LEU A 39 -19.56 5.60 -6.67
C LEU A 39 -20.52 5.82 -5.50
N LEU A 40 -20.20 6.78 -4.62
CA LEU A 40 -20.99 7.06 -3.43
C LEU A 40 -22.13 8.04 -3.68
N ALA A 41 -22.17 8.72 -4.84
CA ALA A 41 -23.33 9.50 -5.27
C ALA A 41 -24.44 8.63 -5.87
N ASP A 42 -24.14 7.39 -6.28
CA ASP A 42 -25.10 6.46 -6.86
C ASP A 42 -26.30 6.22 -5.94
N SER A 43 -27.50 6.59 -6.40
CA SER A 43 -28.75 6.43 -5.67
C SER A 43 -29.08 4.97 -5.33
N ALA A 44 -28.59 4.01 -6.11
CA ALA A 44 -28.79 2.58 -5.86
C ALA A 44 -27.97 2.07 -4.65
N LEU A 45 -26.89 2.76 -4.30
CA LEU A 45 -26.09 2.43 -3.12
C LEU A 45 -26.76 2.98 -1.86
N THR A 46 -27.40 2.12 -1.09
CA THR A 46 -28.07 2.49 0.17
C THR A 46 -27.53 1.67 1.35
N PRO A 47 -27.27 2.29 2.51
CA PRO A 47 -26.94 1.55 3.73
C PRO A 47 -28.03 0.53 4.09
N THR A 48 -27.65 -0.70 4.40
CA THR A 48 -28.60 -1.73 4.86
C THR A 48 -28.81 -1.70 6.38
N GLY A 49 -28.03 -0.88 7.10
CA GLY A 49 -28.07 -0.75 8.55
C GLY A 49 -27.54 0.59 9.06
N SER A 50 -27.49 0.70 10.39
CA SER A 50 -26.91 1.83 11.12
C SER A 50 -25.96 1.29 12.19
N PRO A 51 -24.72 1.80 12.29
CA PRO A 51 -24.16 2.92 11.53
C PRO A 51 -23.71 2.54 10.11
N ILE A 52 -23.41 3.54 9.28
CA ILE A 52 -22.72 3.36 8.00
C ILE A 52 -21.25 3.03 8.28
N PHE A 53 -20.76 1.88 7.82
CA PHE A 53 -19.34 1.52 7.92
C PHE A 53 -18.57 1.80 6.64
N LEU A 54 -17.46 2.51 6.79
CA LEU A 54 -16.38 2.62 5.82
C LEU A 54 -15.18 1.84 6.32
N ALA A 55 -14.45 1.20 5.41
CA ALA A 55 -13.23 0.48 5.73
C ALA A 55 -12.05 1.02 4.92
N ASP A 56 -10.92 1.24 5.59
CA ASP A 56 -9.64 1.62 4.99
C ASP A 56 -8.63 0.50 5.27
N TYR A 57 -8.38 -0.36 4.28
CA TYR A 57 -7.53 -1.54 4.40
C TYR A 57 -6.08 -1.18 4.03
N GLY A 58 -5.19 -1.20 5.03
CA GLY A 58 -3.80 -0.76 4.90
C GLY A 58 -3.62 0.73 5.12
N ALA A 59 -4.20 1.25 6.20
CA ALA A 59 -4.22 2.67 6.52
C ALA A 59 -2.84 3.26 6.85
N SER A 60 -1.87 2.41 7.23
CA SER A 60 -0.57 2.82 7.77
C SER A 60 -0.75 3.88 8.87
N GLN A 61 -0.13 5.06 8.70
CA GLN A 61 -0.20 6.19 9.62
C GLN A 61 -1.25 7.23 9.22
N GLY A 62 -2.13 6.93 8.26
CA GLY A 62 -3.39 7.65 8.01
C GLY A 62 -3.35 8.89 7.12
N LYS A 63 -2.20 9.53 6.89
CA LYS A 63 -2.16 10.82 6.16
C LYS A 63 -2.74 10.73 4.75
N ASN A 64 -2.39 9.67 4.01
CA ASN A 64 -2.87 9.45 2.65
C ASN A 64 -4.32 8.94 2.59
N SER A 65 -4.90 8.56 3.73
CA SER A 65 -6.31 8.15 3.83
C SER A 65 -7.25 9.33 4.05
N LEU A 66 -6.77 10.45 4.60
CA LEU A 66 -7.60 11.59 5.02
C LEU A 66 -8.49 12.12 3.90
N LEU A 67 -7.91 12.44 2.74
CA LEU A 67 -8.63 13.04 1.62
C LEU A 67 -9.60 12.07 0.93
N PRO A 68 -9.22 10.83 0.54
CA PRO A 68 -10.16 9.91 -0.09
C PRO A 68 -11.29 9.45 0.84
N ILE A 69 -10.98 9.18 2.11
CA ILE A 69 -12.02 8.86 3.10
C ILE A 69 -12.87 10.09 3.42
N GLY A 70 -12.28 11.28 3.49
CA GLY A 70 -13.02 12.53 3.69
C GLY A 70 -14.01 12.83 2.58
N ALA A 71 -13.64 12.57 1.32
CA ALA A 71 -14.57 12.66 0.19
C ALA A 71 -15.75 11.68 0.36
N ALA A 72 -15.47 10.43 0.76
CA ALA A 72 -16.51 9.44 1.02
C ALA A 72 -17.47 9.86 2.16
N VAL A 73 -16.90 10.27 3.29
CA VAL A 73 -17.66 10.74 4.47
C VAL A 73 -18.54 11.93 4.11
N LYS A 74 -18.02 12.89 3.35
CA LYS A 74 -18.76 14.09 2.91
C LYS A 74 -19.99 13.71 2.08
N ILE A 75 -19.83 12.88 1.06
CA ILE A 75 -20.94 12.45 0.19
C ILE A 75 -21.98 11.66 1.00
N LEU A 76 -21.55 10.74 1.85
CA LEU A 76 -22.46 9.92 2.65
C LEU A 76 -23.21 10.74 3.70
N ARG A 77 -22.56 11.74 4.33
CA ARG A 77 -23.23 12.66 5.25
C ARG A 77 -24.30 13.49 4.54
N GLN A 78 -24.05 13.93 3.30
CA GLN A 78 -25.04 14.65 2.50
C GLN A 78 -26.25 13.78 2.14
N ARG A 79 -26.01 12.52 1.76
CA ARG A 79 -27.07 11.58 1.39
C ARG A 79 -27.85 11.06 2.59
N PHE A 80 -27.18 10.85 3.72
CA PHE A 80 -27.73 10.20 4.91
C PHE A 80 -27.46 11.04 6.17
N PRO A 81 -28.06 12.24 6.29
CA PRO A 81 -27.71 13.22 7.33
C PRO A 81 -27.95 12.72 8.76
N ALA A 82 -28.90 11.79 8.96
CA ALA A 82 -29.26 11.27 10.27
C ALA A 82 -28.44 10.04 10.71
N LEU A 83 -27.75 9.35 9.79
CA LEU A 83 -27.06 8.10 10.13
C LEU A 83 -25.67 8.38 10.72
N PRO A 84 -25.25 7.68 11.77
CA PRO A 84 -23.86 7.73 12.22
C PRO A 84 -22.94 7.06 11.19
N ILE A 85 -21.71 7.55 11.08
CA ILE A 85 -20.67 6.99 10.20
C ILE A 85 -19.51 6.50 11.07
N ILE A 86 -19.06 5.28 10.84
CA ILE A 86 -17.83 4.74 11.44
C ILE A 86 -16.83 4.44 10.34
N VAL A 87 -15.61 4.98 10.47
CA VAL A 87 -14.46 4.62 9.63
C VAL A 87 -13.56 3.65 10.37
N ALA A 88 -13.44 2.43 9.85
CA ALA A 88 -12.53 1.42 10.36
C ALA A 88 -11.20 1.46 9.60
N HIS A 89 -10.16 1.97 10.23
CA HIS A 89 -8.80 1.92 9.70
C HIS A 89 -8.13 0.60 10.09
N ASN A 90 -7.82 -0.22 9.10
CA ASN A 90 -7.18 -1.51 9.31
C ASN A 90 -5.71 -1.45 8.88
N ASP A 91 -4.84 -2.07 9.68
CA ASP A 91 -3.45 -2.35 9.32
C ASP A 91 -2.94 -3.57 10.11
N ARG A 92 -1.68 -3.93 9.94
CA ARG A 92 -1.01 -4.98 10.71
C ARG A 92 -0.95 -4.60 12.20
N TRP A 93 -0.87 -5.62 13.06
CA TRP A 93 -0.83 -5.45 14.52
C TRP A 93 0.34 -4.59 15.02
N ASN A 94 1.45 -4.54 14.27
CA ASN A 94 2.66 -3.79 14.61
C ASN A 94 2.76 -2.45 13.86
N ASN A 95 1.67 -1.95 13.29
CA ASN A 95 1.59 -0.61 12.74
C ASN A 95 1.64 0.46 13.85
N ASP A 96 2.06 1.67 13.48
CA ASP A 96 2.08 2.83 14.38
C ASP A 96 0.69 3.50 14.45
N PHE A 97 -0.23 2.85 15.17
CA PHE A 97 -1.58 3.35 15.38
C PHE A 97 -1.63 4.65 16.21
N ASN A 98 -0.61 4.92 17.02
CA ASN A 98 -0.55 6.18 17.77
C ASN A 98 -0.40 7.37 16.81
N THR A 99 0.48 7.27 15.83
CA THR A 99 0.60 8.30 14.79
C THR A 99 -0.68 8.40 13.95
N LEU A 100 -1.33 7.27 13.62
CA LEU A 100 -2.65 7.29 12.95
C LEU A 100 -3.66 8.14 13.75
N PHE A 101 -3.82 7.89 15.06
CA PHE A 101 -4.75 8.64 15.88
C PHE A 101 -4.39 10.13 15.99
N GLN A 102 -3.10 10.46 16.11
CA GLN A 102 -2.65 11.87 16.08
C GLN A 102 -3.04 12.56 14.77
N VAL A 103 -2.86 11.89 13.64
CA VAL A 103 -3.23 12.43 12.32
C VAL A 103 -4.73 12.64 12.19
N LEU A 104 -5.54 11.68 12.64
CA LEU A 104 -7.01 11.81 12.58
C LEU A 104 -7.55 12.94 13.46
N GLU A 105 -6.87 13.27 14.55
CA GLU A 105 -7.29 14.33 15.48
C GLU A 105 -6.74 15.72 15.12
N GLN A 106 -5.50 15.79 14.61
CA GLN A 106 -4.75 17.04 14.53
C GLN A 106 -4.51 17.56 13.12
N ASP A 107 -4.65 16.72 12.09
CA ASP A 107 -4.39 17.15 10.72
C ASP A 107 -5.47 18.13 10.21
N GLU A 108 -5.05 19.13 9.44
CA GLU A 108 -5.96 20.10 8.84
C GLU A 108 -6.95 19.45 7.85
N ASN A 109 -6.58 18.33 7.23
CA ASN A 109 -7.41 17.60 6.28
C ASN A 109 -8.25 16.49 6.94
N ARG A 110 -8.32 16.45 8.28
CA ARG A 110 -9.10 15.44 9.00
C ARG A 110 -10.56 15.49 8.57
N TYR A 111 -11.14 14.31 8.38
CA TYR A 111 -12.56 14.16 8.03
C TYR A 111 -13.47 14.07 9.26
N ILE A 112 -12.89 14.06 10.46
CA ILE A 112 -13.62 14.02 11.73
C ILE A 112 -14.13 15.42 12.06
N ASP A 113 -15.44 15.53 12.10
CA ASP A 113 -16.15 16.66 12.71
C ASP A 113 -16.76 16.18 14.03
N HIS A 114 -16.25 16.67 15.16
CA HIS A 114 -16.71 16.27 16.49
C HIS A 114 -18.15 16.73 16.80
N THR A 115 -18.71 17.63 15.99
CA THR A 115 -20.12 18.03 16.11
C THR A 115 -21.05 17.12 15.30
N ALA A 116 -20.50 16.31 14.40
CA ALA A 116 -21.21 15.32 13.61
C ALA A 116 -21.13 13.92 14.24
N GLN A 117 -22.09 13.06 13.93
CA GLN A 117 -22.07 11.65 14.32
C GLN A 117 -21.09 10.84 13.45
N ILE A 118 -19.81 11.21 13.49
CA ILE A 118 -18.71 10.56 12.76
C ILE A 118 -17.71 10.06 13.80
N SER A 119 -17.40 8.77 13.74
CA SER A 119 -16.42 8.13 14.61
C SER A 119 -15.45 7.31 13.78
N TYR A 120 -14.35 6.92 14.39
CA TYR A 120 -13.35 6.04 13.77
C TYR A 120 -12.90 4.98 14.76
N CYS A 121 -12.38 3.88 14.24
CA CYS A 121 -11.69 2.86 15.02
C CYS A 121 -10.47 2.34 14.25
N ALA A 122 -9.57 1.67 14.96
CA ALA A 122 -8.42 1.01 14.36
C ALA A 122 -8.46 -0.51 14.60
N ILE A 123 -8.10 -1.29 13.60
CA ILE A 123 -8.07 -2.76 13.67
C ILE A 123 -6.67 -3.25 13.30
N GLY A 124 -5.91 -3.69 14.31
CA GLY A 124 -4.57 -4.26 14.17
C GLY A 124 -4.59 -5.74 13.81
N ARG A 125 -5.07 -6.10 12.62
CA ARG A 125 -5.17 -7.49 12.13
C ARG A 125 -4.92 -7.54 10.63
N SER A 126 -4.32 -8.63 10.15
CA SER A 126 -4.15 -8.85 8.72
C SER A 126 -5.50 -8.82 7.99
N PHE A 127 -5.61 -7.96 6.99
CA PHE A 127 -6.69 -7.91 5.99
C PHE A 127 -6.80 -9.14 5.09
N PHE A 128 -5.89 -10.11 5.12
CA PHE A 128 -6.07 -11.40 4.42
C PHE A 128 -7.10 -12.34 5.08
N VAL A 129 -7.76 -11.87 6.14
CA VAL A 129 -8.91 -12.52 6.77
C VAL A 129 -10.00 -11.48 7.05
N PRO A 130 -11.24 -11.91 7.38
CA PRO A 130 -12.26 -10.97 7.85
C PRO A 130 -11.81 -10.23 9.12
N VAL A 131 -11.91 -8.91 9.10
CA VAL A 131 -11.59 -7.94 10.15
C VAL A 131 -12.82 -7.16 10.61
N LEU A 132 -13.90 -7.16 9.82
CA LEU A 132 -15.18 -6.52 10.13
C LEU A 132 -16.34 -7.54 10.13
N PRO A 133 -17.48 -7.23 10.76
CA PRO A 133 -18.64 -8.12 10.73
C PRO A 133 -19.15 -8.37 9.31
N ALA A 134 -19.66 -9.58 9.05
CA ALA A 134 -20.24 -9.93 7.76
C ALA A 134 -21.41 -9.00 7.40
N GLY A 135 -21.45 -8.55 6.14
CA GLY A 135 -22.53 -7.71 5.62
C GLY A 135 -22.61 -6.30 6.22
N SER A 136 -21.53 -5.78 6.83
CA SER A 136 -21.54 -4.48 7.51
C SER A 136 -20.95 -3.33 6.69
N VAL A 137 -20.05 -3.60 5.74
CA VAL A 137 -19.25 -2.57 5.07
C VAL A 137 -19.98 -2.04 3.84
N LEU A 138 -20.30 -0.74 3.83
CA LEU A 138 -20.90 -0.07 2.66
C LEU A 138 -19.86 0.20 1.58
N PHE A 139 -18.70 0.74 1.99
CA PHE A 139 -17.61 1.07 1.09
C PHE A 139 -16.26 0.76 1.71
N GLY A 140 -15.43 0.06 0.96
CA GLY A 140 -14.04 -0.24 1.30
C GLY A 140 -13.07 0.46 0.36
N LEU A 141 -11.98 0.99 0.93
CA LEU A 141 -10.82 1.50 0.20
C LEU A 141 -9.60 0.66 0.58
N SER A 142 -8.80 0.25 -0.41
CA SER A 142 -7.48 -0.33 -0.19
C SER A 142 -6.48 0.31 -1.14
N ALA A 143 -5.55 1.07 -0.59
CA ALA A 143 -4.59 1.84 -1.38
C ALA A 143 -3.14 1.39 -1.12
N TYR A 144 -2.47 0.89 -2.15
CA TYR A 144 -1.07 0.45 -2.12
C TYR A 144 -0.72 -0.58 -1.04
N ALA A 145 -1.72 -1.32 -0.55
CA ALA A 145 -1.58 -2.31 0.52
C ALA A 145 -1.57 -3.76 0.01
N THR A 146 -2.46 -4.12 -0.92
CA THR A 146 -2.68 -5.51 -1.43
C THR A 146 -1.49 -6.09 -2.21
N LEU A 147 -0.51 -5.26 -2.54
CA LEU A 147 0.75 -5.65 -3.17
C LEU A 147 1.75 -6.26 -2.16
N TRP A 148 1.54 -6.07 -0.86
CA TRP A 148 2.37 -6.69 0.17
C TRP A 148 1.93 -8.13 0.41
N LEU A 149 2.85 -9.08 0.29
CA LEU A 149 2.58 -10.50 0.52
C LEU A 149 2.29 -10.78 1.99
N SER A 150 1.36 -11.70 2.25
CA SER A 150 1.03 -12.17 3.59
C SER A 150 2.20 -12.93 4.23
N GLN A 151 2.95 -13.63 3.40
CA GLN A 151 4.10 -14.45 3.77
C GLN A 151 5.18 -14.34 2.70
N MET A 152 6.43 -14.46 3.12
CA MET A 152 7.57 -14.53 2.22
C MET A 152 7.83 -16.00 1.88
N PRO A 153 7.69 -16.42 0.61
CA PRO A 153 8.10 -17.76 0.21
C PRO A 153 9.58 -17.98 0.55
N PRO A 154 9.96 -19.13 1.12
CA PRO A 154 11.35 -19.46 1.39
C PRO A 154 12.07 -19.61 0.06
N ALA A 155 12.95 -18.66 -0.26
CA ALA A 155 13.72 -18.73 -1.49
C ALA A 155 14.99 -17.89 -1.42
N ASN A 156 16.02 -18.38 -2.10
CA ASN A 156 17.25 -17.67 -2.40
C ASN A 156 16.96 -16.63 -3.49
N TRP A 157 16.20 -15.57 -3.20
CA TRP A 157 15.92 -14.56 -4.22
C TRP A 157 17.24 -13.93 -4.65
N ASP A 158 17.47 -13.92 -5.95
CA ASP A 158 18.59 -13.27 -6.62
C ASP A 158 18.48 -11.73 -6.63
N HIS A 159 17.29 -11.19 -6.38
CA HIS A 159 17.05 -9.75 -6.21
C HIS A 159 16.30 -9.42 -4.90
N ILE A 160 16.24 -8.13 -4.53
CA ILE A 160 15.49 -7.65 -3.37
C ILE A 160 13.98 -7.47 -3.63
N ILE A 161 13.53 -7.50 -4.88
CA ILE A 161 12.14 -7.21 -5.30
C ILE A 161 11.68 -8.22 -6.35
N ALA A 162 10.42 -8.65 -6.28
CA ALA A 162 9.90 -9.80 -7.02
C ALA A 162 10.05 -9.70 -8.55
N TYR A 163 9.65 -8.59 -9.17
CA TYR A 163 9.65 -8.47 -10.64
C TYR A 163 11.06 -8.53 -11.26
N LYS A 164 12.11 -8.35 -10.45
CA LYS A 164 13.52 -8.43 -10.87
C LYS A 164 14.17 -9.78 -10.59
N THR A 165 13.47 -10.73 -9.97
CA THR A 165 14.02 -12.07 -9.70
C THR A 165 13.93 -12.98 -10.92
N SER A 166 14.66 -14.08 -10.95
CA SER A 166 14.50 -15.13 -11.97
C SER A 166 13.07 -15.70 -12.06
N ASP A 167 12.72 -16.29 -13.21
CA ASP A 167 11.40 -16.88 -13.48
C ASP A 167 10.95 -17.89 -12.43
N ALA A 168 11.87 -18.76 -11.99
CA ALA A 168 11.57 -19.78 -10.97
C ALA A 168 11.12 -19.13 -9.65
N ILE A 169 11.78 -18.05 -9.23
CA ILE A 169 11.42 -17.32 -8.00
C ILE A 169 10.15 -16.50 -8.22
N ARG A 170 10.02 -15.83 -9.38
CA ARG A 170 8.81 -15.09 -9.75
C ARG A 170 7.56 -15.98 -9.72
N HIS A 171 7.67 -17.22 -10.21
CA HIS A 171 6.56 -18.17 -10.19
C HIS A 171 6.11 -18.51 -8.76
N LEU A 172 7.05 -18.78 -7.84
CA LEU A 172 6.73 -19.03 -6.43
C LEU A 172 6.06 -17.83 -5.76
N LEU A 173 6.53 -16.62 -6.09
CA LEU A 173 5.94 -15.38 -5.59
C LEU A 173 4.55 -15.11 -6.18
N ALA A 174 4.34 -15.45 -7.45
CA ALA A 174 3.04 -15.36 -8.12
C ALA A 174 2.01 -16.28 -7.46
N LEU A 175 2.40 -17.51 -7.08
CA LEU A 175 1.52 -18.44 -6.37
C LEU A 175 1.10 -17.87 -5.01
N GLN A 176 2.03 -17.31 -4.24
CA GLN A 176 1.71 -16.64 -2.97
C GLN A 176 0.82 -15.41 -3.19
N ALA A 177 1.13 -14.57 -4.17
CA ALA A 177 0.36 -13.37 -4.48
C ALA A 177 -1.06 -13.69 -4.95
N SER A 178 -1.25 -14.77 -5.71
CA SER A 178 -2.55 -15.26 -6.17
C SER A 178 -3.38 -15.81 -5.00
N HIS A 179 -2.76 -16.59 -4.12
CA HIS A 179 -3.39 -17.04 -2.89
C HIS A 179 -3.83 -15.86 -2.00
N ASP A 180 -2.93 -14.90 -1.77
CA ASP A 180 -3.19 -13.70 -0.98
C ASP A 180 -4.32 -12.84 -1.58
N TRP A 181 -4.36 -12.71 -2.91
CA TRP A 181 -5.40 -11.97 -3.60
C TRP A 181 -6.77 -12.63 -3.43
N THR A 182 -6.83 -13.95 -3.57
CA THR A 182 -8.06 -14.74 -3.33
C THR A 182 -8.54 -14.60 -1.88
N MET A 183 -7.62 -14.72 -0.91
CA MET A 183 -7.95 -14.56 0.51
C MET A 183 -8.47 -13.16 0.84
N PHE A 184 -7.85 -12.12 0.27
CA PHE A 184 -8.32 -10.75 0.40
C PHE A 184 -9.73 -10.59 -0.17
N LEU A 185 -9.97 -10.98 -1.43
CA LEU A 185 -11.29 -10.85 -2.08
C LEU A 185 -12.39 -11.60 -1.33
N ASN A 186 -12.13 -12.83 -0.88
CA ASN A 186 -13.10 -13.61 -0.11
C ASN A 186 -13.46 -12.93 1.22
N ALA A 187 -12.47 -12.40 1.94
CA ALA A 187 -12.72 -11.67 3.18
C ALA A 187 -13.54 -10.40 2.94
N ARG A 188 -13.28 -9.66 1.86
CA ARG A 188 -14.07 -8.47 1.50
C ARG A 188 -15.48 -8.84 1.06
N ALA A 189 -15.65 -9.95 0.34
CA ALA A 189 -16.97 -10.45 -0.06
C ALA A 189 -17.86 -10.79 1.15
N GLU A 190 -17.27 -11.32 2.23
CA GLU A 190 -17.98 -11.57 3.48
C GLU A 190 -18.41 -10.27 4.18
N GLU A 191 -17.48 -9.30 4.29
CA GLU A 191 -17.67 -8.05 5.01
C GLU A 191 -18.62 -7.06 4.34
N LEU A 192 -18.61 -6.98 3.00
CA LEU A 192 -19.45 -6.05 2.26
C LEU A 192 -20.94 -6.37 2.46
N GLN A 193 -21.76 -5.34 2.66
CA GLN A 193 -23.22 -5.47 2.54
C GLN A 193 -23.63 -5.72 1.08
N PRO A 194 -24.85 -6.25 0.80
CA PRO A 194 -25.41 -6.25 -0.55
C PRO A 194 -25.35 -4.86 -1.19
N GLY A 195 -24.89 -4.77 -2.43
CA GLY A 195 -24.63 -3.51 -3.15
C GLY A 195 -23.38 -2.75 -2.69
N GLY A 196 -22.72 -3.18 -1.61
CA GLY A 196 -21.50 -2.55 -1.10
C GLY A 196 -20.35 -2.64 -2.10
N LYS A 197 -19.47 -1.64 -2.07
CA LYS A 197 -18.39 -1.49 -3.06
C LYS A 197 -17.01 -1.50 -2.42
N LEU A 198 -16.03 -2.02 -3.14
CA LEU A 198 -14.62 -2.00 -2.77
C LEU A 198 -13.81 -1.37 -3.91
N LEU A 199 -13.06 -0.32 -3.58
CA LEU A 199 -12.08 0.29 -4.46
C LEU A 199 -10.68 -0.12 -4.03
N VAL A 200 -9.91 -0.71 -4.95
CA VAL A 200 -8.51 -1.06 -4.77
C VAL A 200 -7.67 -0.25 -5.75
N VAL A 201 -6.65 0.46 -5.24
CA VAL A 201 -5.62 1.10 -6.06
C VAL A 201 -4.25 0.55 -5.67
N GLN A 202 -3.46 0.09 -6.63
CA GLN A 202 -2.13 -0.48 -6.35
C GLN A 202 -1.14 -0.19 -7.48
N ALA A 203 0.16 -0.37 -7.19
CA ALA A 203 1.19 -0.30 -8.21
C ALA A 203 1.12 -1.54 -9.12
N GLY A 204 1.14 -1.31 -10.44
CA GLY A 204 1.12 -2.35 -11.46
C GLY A 204 2.40 -2.41 -12.30
N LEU A 205 2.54 -3.51 -13.04
CA LEU A 205 3.55 -3.68 -14.08
C LEU A 205 2.98 -3.31 -15.47
N ASP A 206 3.85 -3.01 -16.44
CA ASP A 206 3.47 -2.95 -17.85
C ASP A 206 3.44 -4.34 -18.52
N ASP A 207 3.12 -4.36 -19.81
CA ASP A 207 3.03 -5.57 -20.63
C ASP A 207 4.38 -6.30 -20.77
N ASN A 208 5.51 -5.64 -20.48
CA ASN A 208 6.84 -6.24 -20.43
C ASN A 208 7.21 -6.74 -19.03
N ALA A 209 6.26 -6.72 -18.08
CA ALA A 209 6.47 -7.02 -16.66
C ALA A 209 7.49 -6.08 -15.98
N GLU A 210 7.63 -4.84 -16.47
CA GLU A 210 8.49 -3.83 -15.88
C GLU A 210 7.71 -2.85 -14.99
N SER A 211 8.42 -2.32 -14.00
CA SER A 211 7.90 -1.39 -13.02
C SER A 211 8.52 -0.01 -13.21
N GLY A 212 7.74 1.05 -12.97
CA GLY A 212 8.28 2.41 -12.86
C GLY A 212 9.32 2.60 -11.75
N PHE A 213 9.49 1.61 -10.86
CA PHE A 213 10.48 1.65 -9.78
C PHE A 213 11.81 0.95 -10.13
N CYS A 214 12.01 0.51 -11.39
CA CYS A 214 13.21 -0.24 -11.82
C CYS A 214 14.52 0.45 -11.41
N ASP A 215 14.73 1.72 -11.80
CA ASP A 215 16.00 2.41 -11.56
C ASP A 215 16.32 2.61 -10.08
N ILE A 216 15.32 3.02 -9.28
CA ILE A 216 15.54 3.22 -7.84
C ILE A 216 15.83 1.90 -7.12
N MET A 217 15.22 0.78 -7.55
CA MET A 217 15.52 -0.54 -7.00
C MET A 217 16.94 -1.00 -7.37
N GLU A 218 17.37 -0.78 -8.62
CA GLU A 218 18.75 -1.06 -9.06
C GLU A 218 19.77 -0.20 -8.30
N HIS A 219 19.47 1.08 -8.09
CA HIS A 219 20.31 1.95 -7.30
C HIS A 219 20.40 1.50 -5.84
N ALA A 220 19.28 1.13 -5.24
CA ALA A 220 19.25 0.58 -3.88
C ALA A 220 20.08 -0.70 -3.76
N VAL A 221 19.96 -1.65 -4.69
CA VAL A 221 20.79 -2.87 -4.70
C VAL A 221 22.28 -2.54 -4.74
N LYS A 222 22.71 -1.65 -5.64
CA LYS A 222 24.11 -1.24 -5.75
C LYS A 222 24.62 -0.55 -4.48
N VAL A 223 23.78 0.23 -3.81
CA VAL A 223 24.10 0.84 -2.51
C VAL A 223 24.23 -0.23 -1.43
N LEU A 224 23.27 -1.16 -1.32
CA LEU A 224 23.33 -2.26 -0.35
C LEU A 224 24.57 -3.14 -0.53
N ASP A 225 24.95 -3.45 -1.77
CA ASP A 225 26.14 -4.25 -2.08
C ASP A 225 27.44 -3.50 -1.76
N THR A 226 27.44 -2.18 -1.94
CA THR A 226 28.55 -1.33 -1.51
C THR A 226 28.66 -1.30 0.02
N MET A 227 27.55 -1.10 0.72
CA MET A 227 27.52 -1.11 2.18
C MET A 227 27.90 -2.46 2.78
N GLN A 228 27.55 -3.55 2.12
CA GLN A 228 27.99 -4.90 2.50
C GLN A 228 29.52 -5.02 2.40
N ARG A 229 30.13 -4.57 1.29
CA ARG A 229 31.60 -4.57 1.12
C ARG A 229 32.31 -3.68 2.13
N GLU A 230 31.68 -2.57 2.51
CA GLU A 230 32.11 -1.66 3.58
C GLU A 230 31.84 -2.20 5.00
N LYS A 231 31.27 -3.41 5.11
CA LYS A 231 31.04 -4.15 6.37
C LYS A 231 30.02 -3.52 7.33
N TYR A 232 29.07 -2.72 6.83
CA TYR A 232 27.94 -2.25 7.66
C TYR A 232 27.05 -3.42 8.12
N PHE A 233 26.97 -4.47 7.30
CA PHE A 233 26.29 -5.72 7.61
C PHE A 233 26.94 -6.90 6.88
N SER A 234 26.70 -8.10 7.39
CA SER A 234 27.26 -9.36 6.87
C SER A 234 26.64 -9.75 5.52
N VAL A 235 27.32 -10.65 4.80
CA VAL A 235 26.78 -11.28 3.57
C VAL A 235 25.45 -11.95 3.86
N ALA A 236 25.35 -12.71 4.96
CA ALA A 236 24.12 -13.39 5.35
C ALA A 236 22.96 -12.41 5.67
N GLU A 237 23.25 -11.25 6.27
CA GLU A 237 22.25 -10.20 6.46
C GLU A 237 21.77 -9.62 5.12
N ARG A 238 22.71 -9.35 4.21
CA ARG A 238 22.41 -8.85 2.85
C ARG A 238 21.58 -9.83 2.02
N GLU A 239 21.86 -11.12 2.13
CA GLU A 239 21.12 -12.19 1.44
C GLU A 239 19.67 -12.28 1.92
N ARG A 240 19.41 -12.02 3.21
CA ARG A 240 18.06 -12.02 3.79
C ARG A 240 17.26 -10.74 3.48
N MET A 241 17.91 -9.66 3.05
CA MET A 241 17.23 -8.41 2.71
C MET A 241 16.37 -8.59 1.46
N LYS A 242 15.05 -8.68 1.67
CA LYS A 242 14.01 -8.79 0.63
C LYS A 242 12.85 -7.87 0.96
N ILE A 243 12.16 -7.42 -0.07
CA ILE A 243 10.94 -6.63 0.00
C ILE A 243 9.80 -7.55 -0.44
N GLY A 244 8.87 -7.84 0.46
CA GLY A 244 7.70 -8.68 0.22
C GLY A 244 6.61 -8.01 -0.60
N VAL A 245 6.99 -7.32 -1.68
CA VAL A 245 6.08 -6.66 -2.60
C VAL A 245 6.01 -7.44 -3.90
N TYR A 246 4.79 -7.76 -4.32
CA TYR A 246 4.48 -8.35 -5.60
C TYR A 246 3.53 -7.42 -6.37
N MET A 247 4.03 -6.82 -7.45
CA MET A 247 3.23 -5.99 -8.36
C MET A 247 2.59 -6.91 -9.41
N ARG A 248 1.27 -6.84 -9.54
CA ARG A 248 0.51 -7.73 -10.43
C ARG A 248 0.40 -7.15 -11.84
N LEU A 249 0.36 -8.02 -12.83
CA LEU A 249 -0.13 -7.71 -14.15
C LEU A 249 -1.66 -7.55 -14.13
N ALA A 250 -2.20 -6.83 -15.10
CA ALA A 250 -3.65 -6.57 -15.19
C ALA A 250 -4.47 -7.88 -15.22
N HIS A 251 -4.00 -8.87 -15.99
CA HIS A 251 -4.68 -10.16 -16.09
C HIS A 251 -4.65 -10.94 -14.77
N GLU A 252 -3.63 -10.77 -13.93
CA GLU A 252 -3.55 -11.44 -12.62
C GLU A 252 -4.54 -10.85 -11.62
N ILE A 253 -4.82 -9.53 -11.70
CA ILE A 253 -5.86 -8.88 -10.90
C ILE A 253 -7.24 -9.41 -11.30
N LEU A 254 -7.48 -9.55 -12.61
CA LEU A 254 -8.77 -9.92 -13.18
C LEU A 254 -9.02 -11.44 -13.21
N ALA A 255 -8.00 -12.26 -13.01
CA ALA A 255 -8.09 -13.72 -13.08
C ALA A 255 -9.20 -14.32 -12.19
N PRO A 256 -9.40 -13.88 -10.92
CA PRO A 256 -10.47 -14.44 -10.07
C PRO A 256 -11.89 -14.15 -10.56
N PHE A 257 -12.07 -13.20 -11.49
CA PHE A 257 -13.37 -12.78 -12.01
C PHE A 257 -13.66 -13.33 -13.42
N SER A 258 -12.73 -14.13 -13.97
CA SER A 258 -12.83 -14.63 -15.34
C SER A 258 -13.57 -15.97 -15.46
N THR A 259 -14.08 -16.52 -14.35
CA THR A 259 -14.84 -17.78 -14.35
C THR A 259 -16.33 -17.51 -14.63
N ASP A 260 -16.97 -18.37 -15.44
CA ASP A 260 -18.43 -18.39 -15.65
C ASP A 260 -19.16 -18.90 -14.39
N ASP A 261 -19.01 -18.18 -13.28
CA ASP A 261 -19.85 -18.39 -12.11
C ASP A 261 -21.18 -17.66 -12.33
N SER A 262 -22.29 -18.42 -12.28
CA SER A 262 -23.63 -17.87 -12.39
C SER A 262 -24.01 -16.92 -11.25
N SER A 263 -23.27 -16.90 -10.14
CA SER A 263 -23.54 -16.04 -8.98
C SER A 263 -22.26 -15.67 -8.24
N PRO A 264 -21.40 -14.79 -8.82
CA PRO A 264 -20.12 -14.46 -8.23
C PRO A 264 -20.31 -13.68 -6.92
N ALA A 265 -19.47 -13.97 -5.93
CA ALA A 265 -19.49 -13.26 -4.63
C ALA A 265 -19.14 -11.77 -4.76
N LEU A 266 -18.35 -11.41 -5.79
CA LEU A 266 -17.99 -10.05 -6.17
C LEU A 266 -17.96 -9.93 -7.70
N ALA A 267 -18.47 -8.82 -8.23
CA ALA A 267 -18.43 -8.51 -9.65
C ALA A 267 -17.55 -7.28 -9.92
N VAL A 268 -16.79 -7.30 -11.02
CA VAL A 268 -15.98 -6.14 -11.44
C VAL A 268 -16.89 -5.09 -12.07
N GLU A 269 -16.89 -3.88 -11.51
CA GLU A 269 -17.56 -2.73 -12.12
C GLU A 269 -16.61 -1.92 -13.00
N HIS A 270 -15.33 -1.85 -12.61
CA HIS A 270 -14.33 -1.06 -13.33
C HIS A 270 -12.93 -1.61 -13.11
N PHE A 271 -12.12 -1.59 -14.17
CA PHE A 271 -10.69 -1.79 -14.09
C PHE A 271 -9.97 -0.83 -15.04
N SER A 272 -8.91 -0.17 -14.57
CA SER A 272 -8.07 0.67 -15.42
C SER A 272 -6.63 0.69 -14.94
N THR A 273 -5.70 0.89 -15.88
CA THR A 273 -4.29 1.17 -15.61
C THR A 273 -3.99 2.60 -16.05
N THR A 274 -3.36 3.38 -15.18
CA THR A 274 -3.03 4.79 -15.43
C THR A 274 -1.58 5.05 -15.05
N VAL A 275 -0.82 5.68 -15.96
CA VAL A 275 0.51 6.20 -15.64
C VAL A 275 0.34 7.47 -14.82
N LEU A 276 0.91 7.51 -13.63
CA LEU A 276 0.88 8.68 -12.76
C LEU A 276 2.00 9.65 -13.14
N PRO A 277 1.76 10.96 -13.00
CA PRO A 277 2.81 11.94 -13.20
C PRO A 277 3.93 11.74 -12.17
N ASP A 278 5.16 12.09 -12.56
CA ASP A 278 6.30 12.23 -11.65
C ASP A 278 6.65 13.73 -11.53
N PRO A 279 6.06 14.46 -10.57
CA PRO A 279 6.35 15.88 -10.37
C PRO A 279 7.82 16.14 -10.01
N ALA A 280 8.50 15.19 -9.36
CA ALA A 280 9.91 15.35 -9.00
C ALA A 280 10.78 15.29 -10.27
N TRP A 281 10.50 14.35 -11.16
CA TRP A 281 11.16 14.26 -12.46
C TRP A 281 10.87 15.46 -13.35
N GLN A 282 9.61 15.90 -13.43
CA GLN A 282 9.25 17.11 -14.19
C GLN A 282 10.01 18.33 -13.65
N HIS A 283 10.10 18.49 -12.33
CA HIS A 283 10.89 19.55 -11.73
C HIS A 283 12.37 19.47 -12.13
N TYR A 284 12.97 18.28 -12.11
CA TYR A 284 14.35 18.05 -12.56
C TYR A 284 14.54 18.41 -14.04
N VAL A 285 13.64 17.97 -14.94
CA VAL A 285 13.71 18.30 -16.37
C VAL A 285 13.68 19.82 -16.61
N HIS A 286 12.91 20.55 -15.81
CA HIS A 286 12.81 22.00 -15.94
C HIS A 286 13.97 22.79 -15.31
N HIS A 287 14.54 22.32 -14.19
CA HIS A 287 15.47 23.12 -13.38
C HIS A 287 16.89 22.52 -13.29
N GLY A 288 17.10 21.28 -13.74
CA GLY A 288 18.36 20.56 -13.59
C GLY A 288 18.71 20.18 -12.14
N ASP A 289 17.76 20.30 -11.19
CA ASP A 289 18.01 20.05 -9.77
C ASP A 289 18.01 18.54 -9.45
N ALA A 290 19.13 17.88 -9.76
CA ALA A 290 19.34 16.46 -9.51
C ALA A 290 19.32 16.10 -8.02
N LEU A 291 19.74 17.03 -7.15
CA LEU A 291 19.79 16.79 -5.71
C LEU A 291 18.39 16.73 -5.11
N MET A 292 17.50 17.66 -5.50
CA MET A 292 16.12 17.64 -5.03
C MET A 292 15.39 16.37 -5.49
N LEU A 293 15.57 15.96 -6.75
CA LEU A 293 15.03 14.69 -7.26
C LEU A 293 15.51 13.52 -6.40
N ALA A 294 16.83 13.40 -6.21
CA ALA A 294 17.44 12.31 -5.47
C ALA A 294 16.98 12.25 -4.00
N GLN A 295 16.84 13.41 -3.35
CA GLN A 295 16.33 13.50 -1.98
C GLN A 295 14.88 13.01 -1.88
N LYS A 296 13.99 13.43 -2.79
CA LYS A 296 12.59 12.99 -2.80
C LYS A 296 12.48 11.48 -3.02
N GLN A 297 13.18 10.96 -4.03
CA GLN A 297 13.19 9.53 -4.36
C GLN A 297 13.77 8.68 -3.22
N SER A 298 14.90 9.08 -2.64
CA SER A 298 15.56 8.33 -1.57
C SER A 298 14.73 8.29 -0.29
N ARG A 299 14.08 9.41 0.08
CA ARG A 299 13.18 9.48 1.23
C ARG A 299 11.92 8.64 1.04
N PHE A 300 11.35 8.64 -0.17
CA PHE A 300 10.26 7.72 -0.52
C PHE A 300 10.69 6.26 -0.34
N PHE A 301 11.86 5.87 -0.88
CA PHE A 301 12.37 4.50 -0.76
C PHE A 301 12.59 4.13 0.70
N ARG A 302 13.23 5.03 1.46
CA ARG A 302 13.52 4.86 2.88
C ARG A 302 12.23 4.60 3.66
N ALA A 303 11.26 5.50 3.56
CA ALA A 303 10.04 5.41 4.34
C ALA A 303 9.18 4.18 4.00
N THR A 304 9.24 3.70 2.75
CA THR A 304 8.42 2.59 2.25
C THR A 304 9.09 1.22 2.43
N PHE A 305 10.37 1.09 2.09
CA PHE A 305 11.02 -0.21 1.93
C PHE A 305 12.10 -0.52 2.96
N MET A 306 12.77 0.50 3.52
CA MET A 306 13.87 0.27 4.46
C MET A 306 13.46 -0.46 5.74
N PRO A 307 12.28 -0.24 6.35
CA PRO A 307 11.85 -1.05 7.50
C PRO A 307 11.86 -2.55 7.21
N SER A 308 11.43 -2.95 6.01
CA SER A 308 11.42 -4.34 5.56
C SER A 308 12.85 -4.89 5.41
N LEU A 309 13.75 -4.11 4.80
CA LEU A 309 15.15 -4.48 4.62
C LEU A 309 15.91 -4.57 5.96
N LEU A 310 15.71 -3.59 6.85
CA LEU A 310 16.32 -3.58 8.18
C LEU A 310 15.80 -4.73 9.05
N SER A 311 14.57 -5.21 8.84
CA SER A 311 14.03 -6.38 9.55
C SER A 311 14.83 -7.67 9.31
N ALA A 312 15.65 -7.71 8.25
CA ALA A 312 16.52 -8.84 7.93
C ALA A 312 17.85 -8.84 8.72
N LEU A 313 18.20 -7.70 9.33
CA LEU A 313 19.38 -7.57 10.18
C LEU A 313 19.27 -8.41 11.44
N ASP A 314 20.43 -8.81 11.99
CA ASP A 314 20.50 -9.63 13.21
C ASP A 314 19.67 -9.02 14.36
N ALA A 315 18.89 -9.86 15.04
CA ALA A 315 18.02 -9.44 16.13
C ALA A 315 18.78 -8.86 17.34
N ARG A 316 20.09 -9.12 17.44
CA ARG A 316 20.98 -8.54 18.46
C ARG A 316 21.32 -7.08 18.21
N ARG A 317 21.08 -6.55 17.00
CA ARG A 317 21.32 -5.14 16.71
C ARG A 317 20.26 -4.27 17.37
N ASP A 318 20.72 -3.28 18.12
CA ASP A 318 19.83 -2.30 18.74
C ASP A 318 19.25 -1.31 17.71
N ASN A 319 18.31 -0.48 18.19
CA ASN A 319 17.64 0.52 17.35
C ASN A 319 18.61 1.60 16.85
N ALA A 320 19.63 1.97 17.62
CA ALA A 320 20.59 3.01 17.22
C ALA A 320 21.46 2.53 16.05
N GLN A 321 21.93 1.28 16.09
CA GLN A 321 22.67 0.65 15.00
C GLN A 321 21.81 0.53 13.73
N ARG A 322 20.55 0.12 13.87
CA ARG A 322 19.60 0.05 12.75
C ARG A 322 19.36 1.43 12.14
N GLN A 323 19.18 2.45 12.97
CA GLN A 323 19.00 3.84 12.53
C GLN A 323 20.23 4.39 11.83
N GLN A 324 21.43 4.10 12.34
CA GLN A 324 22.68 4.50 11.71
C GLN A 324 22.82 3.88 10.30
N ILE A 325 22.52 2.59 10.15
CA ILE A 325 22.50 1.93 8.84
C ILE A 325 21.49 2.61 7.91
N ASN A 326 20.30 2.94 8.41
CA ASN A 326 19.27 3.61 7.63
C ASN A 326 19.73 4.98 7.09
N ASN A 327 20.35 5.79 7.95
CA ASN A 327 20.86 7.11 7.58
C ASN A 327 22.00 7.01 6.54
N ILE A 328 22.95 6.08 6.74
CA ILE A 328 24.06 5.87 5.80
C ILE A 328 23.54 5.37 4.45
N PHE A 329 22.53 4.50 4.46
CA PHE A 329 21.88 4.05 3.24
C PHE A 329 21.23 5.22 2.49
N GLU A 330 20.47 6.08 3.18
CA GLU A 330 19.84 7.26 2.57
C GLU A 330 20.87 8.20 1.95
N GLU A 331 21.94 8.54 2.67
CA GLU A 331 23.02 9.39 2.15
C GLU A 331 23.64 8.82 0.86
N LYS A 332 23.94 7.53 0.86
CA LYS A 332 24.52 6.85 -0.31
C LYS A 332 23.52 6.74 -1.47
N LEU A 333 22.24 6.52 -1.19
CA LEU A 333 21.20 6.47 -2.21
C LEU A 333 20.97 7.85 -2.84
N ILE A 334 20.96 8.93 -2.03
CA ILE A 334 20.88 10.31 -2.52
C ILE A 334 22.05 10.59 -3.47
N ALA A 335 23.29 10.30 -3.04
CA ALA A 335 24.47 10.52 -3.87
C ALA A 335 24.39 9.74 -5.20
N ARG A 336 23.92 8.49 -5.14
CA ARG A 336 23.80 7.64 -6.32
C ARG A 336 22.73 8.12 -7.30
N CYS A 337 21.54 8.47 -6.81
CA CYS A 337 20.44 8.97 -7.62
C CYS A 337 20.77 10.35 -8.21
N ALA A 338 21.48 11.22 -7.49
CA ALA A 338 21.90 12.51 -8.00
C ALA A 338 22.91 12.38 -9.16
N ALA A 339 23.80 11.38 -9.09
CA ALA A 339 24.74 11.07 -10.17
C ALA A 339 24.11 10.32 -11.36
N HIS A 340 22.96 9.67 -11.16
CA HIS A 340 22.24 8.93 -12.20
C HIS A 340 20.73 9.22 -12.14
N PRO A 341 20.30 10.45 -12.47
CA PRO A 341 18.89 10.83 -12.42
C PRO A 341 18.05 9.95 -13.34
N ALA A 342 16.94 9.43 -12.82
CA ALA A 342 15.97 8.64 -13.58
C ALA A 342 14.54 8.96 -13.11
N PRO A 343 13.54 8.86 -13.99
CA PRO A 343 12.13 9.03 -13.62
C PRO A 343 11.61 7.85 -12.79
N ILE A 344 10.50 8.07 -12.08
CA ILE A 344 9.64 7.01 -11.54
C ILE A 344 8.30 7.06 -12.27
N GLU A 345 8.15 6.25 -13.31
CA GLU A 345 6.91 6.15 -14.10
C GLU A 345 5.93 5.17 -13.45
N GLN A 346 5.40 5.54 -12.29
CA GLN A 346 4.49 4.66 -11.56
C GLN A 346 3.20 4.41 -12.35
N ARG A 347 2.80 3.15 -12.44
CA ARG A 347 1.50 2.75 -12.98
C ARG A 347 0.57 2.38 -11.85
N ALA A 348 -0.56 3.07 -11.76
CA ALA A 348 -1.64 2.75 -10.84
C ALA A 348 -2.68 1.89 -11.55
N GLN A 349 -2.93 0.71 -11.01
CA GLN A 349 -4.06 -0.14 -11.37
C GLN A 349 -5.20 0.13 -10.39
N THR A 350 -6.35 0.53 -10.90
CA THR A 350 -7.57 0.80 -10.14
C THR A 350 -8.60 -0.27 -10.46
N LEU A 351 -9.09 -0.96 -9.44
CA LEU A 351 -10.15 -1.96 -9.51
C LEU A 351 -11.31 -1.49 -8.64
N ILE A 352 -12.53 -1.54 -9.17
CA ILE A 352 -13.75 -1.38 -8.40
C ILE A 352 -14.54 -2.67 -8.53
N VAL A 353 -14.90 -3.26 -7.40
CA VAL A 353 -15.80 -4.41 -7.33
C VAL A 353 -17.01 -4.10 -6.46
N VAL A 354 -18.13 -4.73 -6.80
CA VAL A 354 -19.39 -4.65 -6.07
C VAL A 354 -19.79 -6.03 -5.58
N LYS A 355 -20.38 -6.09 -4.39
CA LYS A 355 -21.12 -7.29 -3.94
C LYS A 355 -22.52 -7.25 -4.54
N PRO A 356 -22.90 -8.20 -5.41
CA PRO A 356 -24.23 -8.19 -6.04
C PRO A 356 -25.35 -8.15 -4.99
N SER A 357 -26.41 -7.39 -5.27
CA SER A 357 -27.64 -7.42 -4.48
C SER A 357 -28.38 -8.72 -4.78
N CYS A 358 -28.35 -9.68 -3.86
CA CYS A 358 -29.17 -10.89 -3.97
C CYS A 358 -30.66 -10.57 -3.85
#